data_AF-A0A1X1BIB2-F1
#
_entry.id   AF-A0A1X1BIB2-F1
#
_cell.length_a   1.000
_cell.length_b   1.000
_cell.length_c   1.000
_cell.angle_alpha   90.00
_cell.angle_beta   90.00
_cell.angle_gamma   90.00
#
_symmetry.space_group_name_H-M   'P 1'
#
loop_
_entity.id
_entity.type
_entity.pdbx_description
1 polymer ?
#
loop_
_entity_poly.entity_id
_entity_poly.type
_entity_poly.pdbx_seq_one_letter_code
_entity_poly.pdbx_strand_id
1 'polypeptide(L)'
;MAARNPGPIILDPPFGFPAFKNWVQRDCLSRRVFRESEVNTRVYKVVYRNMGLKGHIPIDNKVGLYRIRMRCIFGGYGHGVFRFTRMSKMAFQQVAREGWLRKYGYRPDLFR
;
A
#
# COMPACT_ATOMS: atom_id res chain seq x y z
N MET A 1 -38.64 -5.47 17.92
CA MET A 1 -37.51 -5.42 16.95
C MET A 1 -36.29 -6.03 17.62
N ALA A 2 -35.92 -7.25 17.27
CA ALA A 2 -34.72 -7.88 17.82
C ALA A 2 -33.48 -7.14 17.29
N ALA A 3 -32.63 -6.64 18.19
CA ALA A 3 -31.34 -6.07 17.84
C ALA A 3 -30.54 -7.13 17.07
N ARG A 4 -30.25 -6.88 15.79
CA ARG A 4 -29.37 -7.74 15.00
C ARG A 4 -28.04 -7.80 15.72
N ASN A 5 -27.67 -8.98 16.22
CA ASN A 5 -26.42 -9.20 16.93
C ASN A 5 -25.30 -8.65 16.03
N PRO A 6 -24.58 -7.57 16.44
CA PRO A 6 -23.49 -7.07 15.62
C PRO A 6 -22.52 -8.23 15.50
N GLY A 7 -22.26 -8.67 14.26
CA GLY A 7 -21.32 -9.75 14.01
C GLY A 7 -19.99 -9.49 14.70
N PRO A 8 -19.15 -10.51 14.89
CA PRO A 8 -17.92 -10.40 15.66
C PRO A 8 -17.13 -9.16 15.23
N ILE A 9 -16.95 -8.23 16.18
CA ILE A 9 -16.14 -7.03 15.95
C ILE A 9 -14.70 -7.54 15.85
N ILE A 10 -14.18 -7.59 14.62
CA ILE A 10 -12.77 -7.84 14.40
C ILE A 10 -12.02 -6.65 14.99
N LEU A 11 -11.48 -6.83 16.19
CA LEU A 11 -10.60 -5.85 16.81
C LEU A 11 -9.44 -5.57 15.86
N ASP A 12 -9.02 -4.30 15.77
CA ASP A 12 -7.81 -3.96 15.05
C ASP A 12 -6.65 -4.82 15.58
N PRO A 13 -5.85 -5.45 14.71
CA PRO A 13 -4.74 -6.28 15.16
C PRO A 13 -3.80 -5.46 16.04
N PRO A 14 -3.15 -6.10 17.03
CA PRO A 14 -2.20 -5.42 17.89
C PRO A 14 -1.11 -4.74 17.05
N PHE A 15 -0.63 -3.59 17.53
CA PHE A 15 0.39 -2.83 16.83
C PHE A 15 1.63 -3.71 16.62
N GLY A 16 2.00 -3.98 15.37
CA GLY A 16 3.12 -4.88 15.04
C GLY A 16 2.75 -6.14 14.27
N PHE A 17 1.48 -6.52 14.26
CA PHE A 17 1.01 -7.59 13.39
C PHE A 17 0.87 -7.07 11.93
N PRO A 18 1.26 -7.85 10.90
CA PRO A 18 1.09 -7.43 9.51
C PRO A 18 -0.36 -7.04 9.28
N ALA A 19 -0.58 -5.86 8.70
CA ALA A 19 -1.91 -5.28 8.58
C ALA A 19 -2.86 -6.20 7.79
N PHE A 20 -3.66 -7.01 8.49
CA PHE A 20 -4.76 -7.81 7.94
C PHE A 20 -5.96 -6.95 7.55
N LYS A 21 -5.73 -5.78 6.96
CA LYS A 21 -6.77 -4.87 6.51
C LYS A 21 -7.13 -5.17 5.07
N ASN A 22 -8.43 -5.23 4.76
CA ASN A 22 -8.94 -5.57 3.42
C ASN A 22 -8.32 -4.71 2.30
N TRP A 23 -8.03 -3.43 2.56
CA TRP A 23 -7.40 -2.56 1.57
C TRP A 23 -5.92 -2.87 1.31
N VAL A 24 -5.22 -3.49 2.26
CA VAL A 24 -3.84 -3.97 2.08
C VAL A 24 -3.86 -5.22 1.21
N GLN A 25 -4.81 -6.13 1.45
CA GLN A 25 -5.02 -7.30 0.60
C GLN A 25 -5.36 -6.90 -0.84
N ARG A 26 -6.28 -5.94 -1.02
CA ARG A 26 -6.62 -5.39 -2.36
C ARG A 26 -5.42 -4.76 -3.06
N ASP A 27 -4.57 -4.04 -2.33
CA ASP A 27 -3.34 -3.45 -2.87
C ASP A 27 -2.33 -4.55 -3.27
N CYS A 28 -2.19 -5.60 -2.47
CA CYS A 28 -1.33 -6.75 -2.77
C CYS A 28 -1.77 -7.47 -4.07
N LEU A 29 -3.07 -7.75 -4.22
CA LEU A 29 -3.62 -8.32 -5.44
C LEU A 29 -3.40 -7.39 -6.64
N SER A 30 -3.63 -6.09 -6.48
CA SER A 30 -3.40 -5.10 -7.54
C SER A 30 -1.93 -5.07 -7.99
N ARG A 31 -0.98 -5.21 -7.06
CA ARG A 31 0.47 -5.30 -7.38
C ARG A 31 0.83 -6.58 -8.12
N ARG A 32 0.23 -7.73 -7.76
CA ARG A 32 0.43 -9.01 -8.47
C ARG A 32 -0.08 -8.91 -9.91
N VAL A 33 -1.31 -8.45 -10.07
CA VAL A 33 -1.93 -8.26 -11.38
C VAL A 33 -1.12 -7.28 -12.24
N PHE A 34 -0.66 -6.16 -11.68
CA PHE A 34 0.19 -5.21 -12.41
C PHE A 34 1.49 -5.87 -12.87
N ARG A 35 2.15 -6.66 -12.01
CA ARG A 35 3.39 -7.37 -12.37
C ARG A 35 3.20 -8.32 -13.55
N GLU A 36 2.07 -9.03 -13.60
CA GLU A 36 1.77 -9.99 -14.67
C GLU A 36 1.37 -9.29 -15.98
N SER A 37 0.71 -8.13 -15.89
CA SER A 37 0.12 -7.43 -17.04
C SER A 37 0.86 -6.15 -17.46
N GLU A 38 2.02 -5.86 -16.87
CA GLU A 38 2.77 -4.62 -17.09
C GLU A 38 3.11 -4.42 -18.57
N VAL A 39 3.62 -5.46 -19.23
CA VAL A 39 4.00 -5.38 -20.65
C VAL A 39 2.77 -5.09 -21.50
N ASN A 40 1.67 -5.81 -21.26
CA ASN A 40 0.43 -5.64 -22.01
C ASN A 40 -0.10 -4.19 -21.85
N THR A 41 -0.12 -3.66 -20.64
CA THR A 41 -0.57 -2.27 -20.42
C THR A 41 0.28 -1.24 -21.13
N ARG A 42 1.60 -1.43 -21.20
CA ARG A 42 2.50 -0.54 -21.97
C ARG A 42 2.23 -0.63 -23.47
N VAL A 43 2.07 -1.83 -24.01
CA VAL A 43 1.74 -2.05 -25.43
C VAL A 43 0.42 -1.38 -25.79
N TYR A 44 -0.63 -1.63 -25.01
CA TYR A 44 -1.93 -0.99 -25.22
C TYR A 44 -1.82 0.54 -25.19
N LYS A 45 -1.07 1.12 -24.25
CA LYS A 45 -0.84 2.57 -24.20
C LYS A 45 -0.22 3.13 -25.48
N VAL A 46 0.77 2.44 -26.03
CA VAL A 46 1.43 2.84 -27.27
C VAL A 46 0.46 2.74 -28.45
N VAL A 47 -0.27 1.62 -28.56
CA VAL A 47 -1.26 1.40 -29.62
C VAL A 47 -2.36 2.46 -29.57
N TYR A 48 -2.98 2.69 -28.42
CA TYR A 48 -4.03 3.70 -28.26
C TYR A 48 -3.54 5.12 -28.57
N ARG A 49 -2.30 5.46 -28.16
CA ARG A 49 -1.70 6.74 -28.49
C ARG A 49 -1.50 6.89 -30.01
N ASN A 50 -1.02 5.85 -30.68
CA ASN A 50 -0.81 5.84 -32.13
C ASN A 50 -2.13 5.89 -32.91
N MET A 51 -3.20 5.30 -32.37
CA MET A 51 -4.55 5.40 -32.91
C MET A 51 -5.22 6.77 -32.66
N GLY A 52 -4.50 7.73 -32.06
CA GLY A 52 -4.98 9.09 -31.83
C GLY A 52 -5.92 9.24 -30.63
N LEU A 53 -6.03 8.22 -29.76
CA LEU A 53 -6.81 8.33 -28.53
C LEU A 53 -6.11 9.31 -27.58
N LYS A 54 -6.69 10.50 -27.42
CA LYS A 54 -6.26 11.49 -26.42
C LYS A 54 -7.16 11.37 -25.19
N GLY A 55 -6.67 10.72 -24.13
CA GLY A 55 -7.41 10.66 -22.88
C GLY A 55 -7.17 9.41 -22.04
N HIS A 56 -8.14 9.10 -21.19
CA HIS A 56 -8.13 7.95 -20.29
C HIS A 56 -8.24 6.64 -21.09
N ILE A 57 -7.36 5.68 -20.81
CA ILE A 57 -7.42 4.35 -21.39
C ILE A 57 -8.12 3.42 -20.37
N PRO A 58 -9.26 2.80 -20.72
CA PRO A 58 -10.05 2.00 -19.77
C PRO A 58 -9.27 0.91 -19.04
N ILE A 59 -8.24 0.35 -19.69
CA ILE A 59 -7.38 -0.70 -19.10
C ILE A 59 -6.59 -0.20 -17.87
N ASP A 60 -6.27 1.09 -17.81
CA ASP A 60 -5.57 1.69 -16.66
C ASP A 60 -6.40 1.61 -15.37
N ASN A 61 -7.74 1.56 -15.47
CA ASN A 61 -8.59 1.37 -14.30
C ASN A 61 -8.60 -0.07 -13.80
N LYS A 62 -8.17 -1.06 -14.60
CA LYS A 62 -8.15 -2.48 -14.21
C LYS A 62 -6.77 -2.92 -13.74
N VAL A 63 -5.75 -2.51 -14.48
CA VAL A 63 -4.38 -3.01 -14.32
C VAL A 63 -3.36 -1.87 -14.32
N GLY A 64 -3.80 -0.62 -14.21
CA GLY A 64 -2.89 0.52 -14.20
C GLY A 64 -2.19 0.70 -12.85
N LEU A 65 -1.01 1.33 -12.93
CA LEU A 65 -0.21 1.74 -11.78
C LEU A 65 -1.01 2.56 -10.77
N TYR A 66 -2.01 3.33 -11.23
CA TYR A 66 -2.86 4.19 -10.41
C TYR A 66 -3.66 3.43 -9.34
N ARG A 67 -3.86 2.12 -9.50
CA ARG A 67 -4.51 1.28 -8.47
C ARG A 67 -3.60 0.94 -7.30
N ILE A 68 -2.28 0.97 -7.51
CA ILE A 68 -1.30 0.61 -6.50
C ILE A 68 -1.02 1.83 -5.63
N ARG A 69 -1.10 1.63 -4.31
CA ARG A 69 -0.80 2.69 -3.34
C ARG A 69 0.29 2.24 -2.39
N MET A 70 1.20 3.16 -2.07
CA MET A 70 2.18 2.91 -1.02
C MET A 70 1.48 2.86 0.33
N ARG A 71 1.57 1.72 1.01
CA ARG A 71 0.96 1.47 2.31
C ARG A 71 2.01 1.12 3.34
N CYS A 72 1.75 1.52 4.58
CA CYS A 72 2.54 1.15 5.74
C CYS A 72 2.49 -0.37 5.94
N ILE A 73 3.66 -1.01 6.10
CA ILE A 73 3.77 -2.46 6.35
C ILE A 73 3.20 -2.88 7.71
N PHE A 74 3.27 -1.99 8.72
CA PHE A 74 2.71 -2.23 10.06
C PHE A 74 1.20 -2.02 10.09
N GLY A 75 0.72 -0.83 9.71
CA GLY A 75 -0.68 -0.42 9.93
C GLY A 75 -1.56 -0.35 8.68
N GLY A 76 -1.01 -0.57 7.48
CA GLY A 76 -1.75 -0.51 6.22
C GLY A 76 -2.19 0.89 5.77
N TYR A 77 -1.81 1.94 6.52
CA TYR A 77 -2.11 3.34 6.20
C TYR A 77 -1.51 3.76 4.86
N GLY A 78 -2.28 4.50 4.06
CA GLY A 78 -1.87 4.97 2.72
C GLY A 78 -1.36 6.41 2.67
N HIS A 79 -1.15 7.06 3.82
CA HIS A 79 -0.69 8.44 3.94
C HIS A 79 0.53 8.50 4.86
N GLY A 80 1.45 9.43 4.57
CA GLY A 80 2.65 9.65 5.40
C GLY A 80 3.55 8.43 5.51
N VAL A 81 3.66 7.64 4.43
CA VAL A 81 4.49 6.42 4.37
C VAL A 81 5.85 6.77 3.78
N PHE A 82 6.91 6.49 4.53
CA PHE A 82 8.28 6.68 4.05
C PHE A 82 8.61 5.64 2.98
N ARG A 83 9.11 6.09 1.82
CA ARG A 83 9.45 5.21 0.68
C ARG A 83 10.53 4.19 1.04
N PHE A 84 11.51 4.61 1.84
CA PHE A 84 12.66 3.80 2.21
C PHE A 84 12.26 2.63 3.11
N THR A 85 11.54 2.91 4.20
CA THR A 85 11.19 1.90 5.20
C THR A 85 9.84 1.24 4.98
N ARG A 86 9.01 1.79 4.07
CA ARG A 86 7.61 1.38 3.87
C ARG A 86 6.77 1.46 5.14
N MET A 87 7.17 2.30 6.10
CA MET A 87 6.47 2.52 7.37
C MET A 87 5.81 3.90 7.39
N SER A 88 4.66 4.01 8.07
CA SER A 88 4.09 5.31 8.44
C SER A 88 4.95 5.98 9.50
N LYS A 89 4.81 7.31 9.66
CA LYS A 89 5.53 8.09 10.69
C LYS A 89 5.50 7.44 12.08
N MET A 90 4.31 7.05 12.55
CA MET A 90 4.13 6.42 13.86
C MET A 90 4.81 5.04 13.95
N ALA A 91 4.65 4.20 12.93
CA ALA A 91 5.31 2.89 12.88
C ALA A 91 6.83 3.00 12.88
N PHE A 92 7.36 3.94 12.09
CA PHE A 92 8.80 4.21 12.06
C PHE A 92 9.32 4.68 13.43
N GLN A 93 8.62 5.61 14.08
CA GLN A 93 9.01 6.11 15.40
C GLN A 93 8.96 5.03 16.48
N GLN A 94 8.00 4.11 16.42
CA GLN A 94 7.94 3.00 17.34
C GLN A 94 9.11 2.04 17.16
N VAL A 95 9.37 1.59 15.93
CA VAL A 95 10.48 0.68 15.61
C VAL A 95 11.84 1.33 15.91
N ALA A 96 11.93 2.66 15.78
CA ALA A 96 13.07 3.46 16.23
C ALA A 96 13.24 3.44 17.75
N ARG A 97 12.16 3.66 18.51
CA ARG A 97 12.15 3.64 20.00
C ARG A 97 12.47 2.26 20.57
N GLU A 98 11.93 1.21 19.97
CA GLU A 98 12.22 -0.17 20.34
C GLU A 98 13.65 -0.60 19.94
N GLY A 99 14.40 0.24 19.21
CA GLY A 99 15.81 0.03 18.90
C GLY A 99 16.09 -0.88 17.70
N TRP A 100 15.06 -1.32 16.97
CA TRP A 100 15.20 -2.23 15.83
C TRP A 100 15.99 -1.62 14.67
N LEU A 101 16.00 -0.29 14.58
CA LEU A 101 16.74 0.45 13.55
C LEU A 101 18.22 0.68 13.90
N ARG A 102 18.65 0.43 15.15
CA ARG A 102 20.04 0.67 15.58
C ARG A 102 21.05 -0.13 14.76
N LYS A 103 20.71 -1.39 14.42
CA LYS A 103 21.53 -2.26 13.57
C LYS A 103 21.70 -1.74 12.14
N TYR A 104 20.85 -0.81 11.70
CA TYR A 104 20.91 -0.17 10.38
C TYR A 104 21.48 1.24 10.44
N GLY A 105 22.15 1.62 11.54
CA GLY A 105 22.81 2.92 11.68
C GLY A 105 21.88 4.08 12.03
N TYR A 106 20.61 3.82 12.37
CA TYR A 106 19.70 4.86 12.83
C TYR A 106 20.15 5.40 14.20
N ARG A 107 20.45 6.70 14.26
CA ARG A 107 20.70 7.43 15.50
C ARG A 107 19.56 8.40 15.75
N PRO A 108 18.81 8.28 16.86
CA PRO A 108 17.69 9.17 17.17
C PRO A 108 18.13 10.64 17.30
N ASP A 109 19.39 10.88 17.65
CA ASP A 109 19.95 12.22 17.88
C ASP A 109 20.16 13.03 16.59
N LEU A 110 20.16 12.38 15.42
CA LEU A 110 20.40 13.00 14.11
C LEU A 110 19.10 13.44 13.40
N PHE A 111 17.93 13.00 13.86
CA PHE A 111 16.65 13.20 13.16
C PHE A 111 15.59 13.84 14.08
N ARG A 112 15.97 14.93 14.75
CA ARG A 112 15.08 15.69 15.64
C ARG A 112 14.17 16.65 14.87
#